data_AF-A0A7L0J9N8-F1
#
_entry.id   AF-A0A7L0J9N8-F1
#
_cell.length_a   1.000
_cell.length_b   1.000
_cell.length_c   1.000
_cell.angle_alpha   90.00
_cell.angle_beta   90.00
_cell.angle_gamma   90.00
#
_symmetry.space_group_name_H-M   'P 1'
#
loop_
_entity.id
_entity.type
_entity.pdbx_description
1 polymer ?
#
loop_
_entity_poly.entity_id
_entity_poly.type
_entity_poly.pdbx_seq_one_letter_code
_entity_poly.pdbx_strand_id
1 'polypeptide(L)'
;MSSKAKRVLPTRPEPPSVEQILEDVQGTHPADPVFVLPAEPPLDHGPAPGSPDPAAEERERLYRQSRSYVGMNQRLQESRERLREQRGELERAGAELERGIAEMKEKAL
;
A
#
# COMPACT_ATOMS: atom_id res chain seq x y z
N MET A 1 14.49 -45.94 -57.59
CA MET A 1 13.05 -45.59 -57.66
C MET A 1 12.36 -46.20 -56.44
N SER A 2 12.27 -45.48 -55.31
CA SER A 2 11.63 -46.01 -54.09
C SER A 2 10.40 -45.17 -53.77
N SER A 3 9.22 -45.77 -53.95
CA SER A 3 7.92 -45.16 -53.70
C SER A 3 7.59 -45.23 -52.21
N LYS A 4 7.68 -44.10 -51.52
CA LYS A 4 7.16 -43.98 -50.14
C LYS A 4 5.63 -44.03 -50.20
N ALA A 5 5.05 -45.15 -49.78
CA ALA A 5 3.61 -45.26 -49.57
C ALA A 5 3.16 -44.25 -48.50
N LYS A 6 2.28 -43.31 -48.88
CA LYS A 6 1.63 -42.40 -47.92
C LYS A 6 0.72 -43.23 -47.01
N ARG A 7 1.09 -43.39 -45.74
CA ARG A 7 0.19 -43.90 -44.70
C ARG A 7 -0.95 -42.89 -44.53
N VAL A 8 -2.11 -43.22 -45.07
CA VAL A 8 -3.35 -42.45 -44.87
C VAL A 8 -3.84 -42.76 -43.46
N LEU A 9 -3.94 -41.73 -42.62
CA LEU A 9 -4.53 -41.87 -41.29
C LEU A 9 -6.02 -42.21 -41.44
N PRO A 10 -6.60 -43.06 -40.59
CA PRO A 10 -8.04 -43.30 -40.60
C PRO A 10 -8.76 -41.95 -40.49
N THR A 11 -9.83 -41.80 -41.29
CA THR A 11 -10.64 -40.59 -41.31
C THR A 11 -11.16 -40.31 -39.91
N ARG A 12 -11.17 -39.02 -39.54
CA ARG A 12 -11.81 -38.56 -38.31
C ARG A 12 -13.24 -39.11 -38.27
N PRO A 13 -13.69 -39.68 -37.14
CA PRO A 13 -15.08 -40.10 -37.02
C PRO A 13 -16.02 -38.92 -37.30
N GLU A 14 -17.19 -39.23 -37.85
CA GLU A 14 -18.24 -38.23 -38.01
C GLU A 14 -18.63 -37.67 -36.64
N PRO A 15 -18.96 -36.37 -36.55
CA PRO A 15 -19.47 -35.80 -35.32
C PRO A 15 -20.78 -36.50 -34.92
N PRO A 16 -21.08 -36.57 -33.62
CA PRO A 16 -22.32 -37.19 -33.13
C PRO A 16 -23.56 -36.48 -33.68
N SER A 17 -24.67 -37.21 -33.76
CA SER A 17 -25.95 -36.64 -34.13
C SER A 17 -26.56 -35.82 -32.98
N VAL A 18 -27.52 -34.95 -33.29
CA VAL A 18 -28.18 -34.12 -32.27
C VAL A 18 -28.90 -35.00 -31.25
N GLU A 19 -29.48 -36.11 -31.70
CA GLU A 19 -30.20 -37.06 -30.85
C GLU A 19 -29.28 -37.72 -29.83
N GLN A 20 -28.07 -38.12 -30.25
CA GLN A 20 -27.07 -38.71 -29.35
C GLN A 20 -26.61 -37.71 -28.28
N ILE A 21 -26.42 -36.45 -28.66
CA ILE A 21 -26.05 -35.39 -27.73
C ILE A 21 -27.15 -35.18 -26.68
N LEU A 22 -28.42 -35.19 -27.12
CA LEU A 22 -29.55 -35.00 -26.21
C LEU A 22 -29.73 -36.19 -25.26
N GLU A 23 -29.50 -37.42 -25.73
CA GLU A 23 -29.54 -38.62 -24.89
C GLU A 23 -28.46 -38.57 -23.79
N ASP A 24 -27.22 -38.20 -24.15
CA ASP A 24 -26.13 -38.03 -23.19
C ASP A 24 -26.46 -36.96 -22.13
N VAL A 25 -27.00 -35.82 -22.57
CA VAL A 25 -27.42 -34.72 -21.67
C VAL A 25 -28.55 -35.16 -20.74
N GLN A 26 -29.54 -35.90 -21.24
CA GLN A 26 -30.67 -36.37 -20.43
C GLN A 26 -30.28 -37.48 -19.45
N GLY A 27 -29.30 -38.31 -19.80
CA GLY A 27 -28.76 -39.36 -18.93
C GLY A 27 -27.78 -38.86 -17.86
N THR A 28 -27.38 -37.58 -17.92
CA THR A 28 -26.38 -37.03 -17.01
C THR A 28 -26.94 -36.83 -15.59
N HIS A 29 -26.09 -37.09 -14.58
CA HIS A 29 -26.45 -36.93 -13.18
C HIS A 29 -26.71 -35.45 -12.85
N PRO A 30 -27.73 -35.10 -12.04
CA PRO A 30 -28.05 -33.71 -11.69
C PRO A 30 -26.95 -32.96 -10.92
N ALA A 31 -25.97 -33.69 -10.36
CA ALA A 31 -24.78 -33.12 -9.72
C ALA A 31 -23.54 -33.08 -10.63
N ASP A 32 -23.71 -33.29 -11.93
CA ASP A 32 -22.61 -33.19 -12.88
C ASP A 32 -22.10 -31.73 -12.97
N PRO A 33 -20.78 -31.50 -12.90
CA PRO A 33 -20.18 -30.17 -13.00
C PRO A 33 -20.57 -29.34 -14.23
N VAL A 34 -21.01 -29.97 -15.32
CA VAL A 34 -21.53 -29.26 -16.51
C VAL A 34 -22.83 -28.50 -16.18
N PHE A 35 -23.66 -29.05 -15.28
CA PHE A 35 -24.95 -28.49 -14.88
C PHE A 35 -24.89 -27.75 -13.54
N VAL A 36 -23.91 -28.08 -12.70
CA VAL A 36 -23.60 -27.30 -11.51
C VAL A 36 -22.72 -26.14 -11.96
N LEU A 37 -23.35 -25.02 -12.33
CA LEU A 37 -22.64 -23.75 -12.45
C LEU A 37 -21.84 -23.56 -11.15
N PRO A 38 -20.50 -23.43 -11.20
CA PRO A 38 -19.78 -22.99 -10.02
C PRO A 38 -20.43 -21.66 -9.62
N ALA A 39 -20.83 -21.54 -8.36
CA ALA A 39 -21.19 -20.24 -7.80
C ALA A 39 -20.10 -19.27 -8.27
N GLU A 40 -20.48 -18.15 -8.89
CA GLU A 40 -19.52 -17.20 -9.43
C GLU A 40 -18.39 -17.05 -8.40
N PRO A 41 -17.13 -17.37 -8.78
CA PRO A 41 -16.05 -17.10 -7.85
C PRO A 41 -16.18 -15.61 -7.52
N PRO A 42 -16.15 -15.23 -6.23
CA PRO A 42 -16.22 -13.83 -5.87
C PRO A 42 -15.22 -13.09 -6.75
N LEU A 43 -15.66 -12.03 -7.44
CA LEU A 43 -14.83 -11.15 -8.28
C LEU A 43 -13.72 -10.42 -7.49
N ASP A 44 -13.40 -10.90 -6.29
CA ASP A 44 -12.29 -10.45 -5.49
C ASP A 44 -11.09 -11.35 -5.77
N HIS A 45 -10.34 -11.02 -6.81
CA HIS A 45 -8.91 -11.31 -6.87
C HIS A 45 -8.13 -10.46 -5.85
N GLY A 46 -8.70 -10.24 -4.68
CA GLY A 46 -8.00 -9.68 -3.54
C GLY A 46 -7.00 -10.69 -2.99
N PRO A 47 -5.91 -10.22 -2.36
CA PRO A 47 -4.98 -11.11 -1.67
C PRO A 47 -5.74 -12.02 -0.71
N ALA A 48 -5.36 -13.30 -0.64
CA ALA A 48 -5.99 -14.28 0.23
C ALA A 48 -6.10 -13.74 1.67
N PRO A 49 -7.19 -14.03 2.41
CA PRO A 49 -7.32 -13.59 3.79
C PRO A 49 -6.11 -14.05 4.60
N GLY A 50 -5.28 -13.11 5.06
CA GLY A 50 -4.05 -13.38 5.82
C GLY A 50 -2.74 -13.30 5.03
N SER A 51 -2.75 -13.04 3.71
CA SER A 51 -1.51 -12.69 3.00
C SER A 51 -1.19 -11.19 3.20
N PRO A 52 0.05 -10.83 3.59
CA PRO A 52 0.43 -9.44 3.74
C PRO A 52 0.30 -8.72 2.39
N ASP A 53 -0.50 -7.64 2.35
CA ASP A 53 -0.53 -6.71 1.22
C ASP A 53 0.73 -5.81 1.33
N PRO A 54 1.77 -6.00 0.51
CA PRO A 54 2.99 -5.19 0.59
C PRO A 54 2.69 -3.70 0.35
N ALA A 55 1.62 -3.38 -0.37
CA ALA A 55 1.20 -1.99 -0.54
C ALA A 55 0.56 -1.44 0.75
N ALA A 56 -0.11 -2.26 1.56
CA ALA A 56 -0.62 -1.85 2.87
C ALA A 56 0.51 -1.59 3.87
N GLU A 57 1.53 -2.45 3.88
CA GLU A 57 2.70 -2.28 4.73
C GLU A 57 3.46 -0.99 4.39
N GLU A 58 3.65 -0.69 3.11
CA GLU A 58 4.30 0.55 2.69
C GLU A 58 3.46 1.79 3.03
N ARG A 59 2.14 1.75 2.84
CA ARG A 59 1.23 2.85 3.26
C ARG A 59 1.34 3.12 4.77
N GLU A 60 1.32 2.07 5.58
CA GLU A 60 1.45 2.18 7.03
C GLU A 60 2.83 2.71 7.43
N ARG A 61 3.91 2.26 6.78
CA ARG A 61 5.27 2.78 6.99
C ARG A 61 5.35 4.28 6.69
N LEU A 62 4.83 4.72 5.55
CA LEU A 62 4.81 6.13 5.16
C LEU A 62 3.98 6.98 6.14
N TYR A 63 2.83 6.46 6.59
CA TYR A 63 2.01 7.14 7.59
C TYR A 63 2.78 7.34 8.91
N ARG A 64 3.44 6.30 9.43
CA ARG A 64 4.28 6.42 10.64
C ARG A 64 5.42 7.41 10.46
N GLN A 65 6.08 7.39 9.30
CA GLN A 65 7.15 8.33 8.98
C GLN A 65 6.65 9.78 8.98
N SER A 66 5.53 10.04 8.28
CA SER A 66 4.91 11.36 8.22
C SER A 66 4.50 11.85 9.61
N ARG A 67 3.84 11.00 10.40
CA ARG A 67 3.45 11.33 11.77
C ARG A 67 4.66 11.67 12.65
N SER A 68 5.74 10.88 12.57
CA SER A 68 6.98 11.12 13.31
C SER A 68 7.61 12.46 12.93
N TYR A 69 7.67 12.76 11.63
CA TYR A 69 8.20 14.01 11.11
C TYR A 69 7.41 15.23 11.61
N VAL A 70 6.08 15.18 11.53
CA VAL A 70 5.21 16.26 12.03
C VAL A 70 5.42 16.45 13.54
N GLY A 71 5.43 15.38 14.32
CA GLY A 71 5.66 15.46 15.77
C GLY A 71 7.04 16.01 16.12
N MET A 72 8.08 15.69 15.35
CA MET A 72 9.42 16.25 15.55
C MET A 72 9.47 17.75 15.21
N ASN A 73 8.86 18.16 14.11
CA ASN A 73 8.77 19.56 13.73
C ASN A 73 8.04 20.41 14.76
N GLN A 74 6.95 19.90 15.33
CA GLN A 74 6.22 20.60 16.38
C GLN A 74 7.11 20.85 17.61
N ARG A 75 7.85 19.83 18.07
CA ARG A 75 8.83 19.99 19.17
C ARG A 75 9.94 20.99 18.83
N LEU A 76 10.41 21.01 17.57
CA LEU A 76 11.42 21.98 17.13
C LEU A 76 10.86 23.41 17.14
N GLN A 77 9.61 23.61 16.73
CA GLN A 77 8.94 24.91 16.78
C GLN A 77 8.82 25.40 18.22
N GLU A 78 8.33 24.57 19.13
CA GLU A 78 8.23 24.90 20.56
C GLU A 78 9.59 25.25 21.16
N SER A 79 10.63 24.46 20.86
CA SER A 79 12.00 24.74 21.32
C SER A 79 12.53 26.07 20.79
N ARG A 80 12.29 26.37 19.51
CA ARG A 80 12.69 27.63 18.88
C ARG A 80 12.00 28.83 19.52
N GLU A 81 10.72 28.71 19.87
CA GLU A 81 9.97 29.76 20.56
C GLU A 81 10.53 30.02 21.96
N ARG A 82 10.76 28.96 22.75
CA ARG A 82 11.38 29.07 24.08
C ARG A 82 12.77 29.72 24.01
N LEU A 83 13.59 29.32 23.05
CA LEU A 83 14.92 29.93 22.86
C LEU A 83 14.82 31.41 22.49
N ARG A 84 13.81 31.79 21.69
CA ARG A 84 13.58 33.19 21.33
C ARG A 84 13.19 34.03 22.54
N GLU A 85 12.34 33.49 23.41
CA GLU A 85 11.96 34.13 24.68
C GLU A 85 13.16 34.32 25.60
N GLN A 86 13.92 33.25 25.86
CA GLN A 86 15.12 33.29 26.68
C GLN A 86 16.16 34.28 26.16
N ARG A 87 16.38 34.33 24.84
CA ARG A 87 17.27 35.32 24.24
C ARG A 87 16.78 36.74 24.51
N GLY A 88 15.49 37.01 24.36
CA GLY A 88 14.92 38.32 24.64
C GLY A 88 15.05 38.73 26.12
N GLU A 89 14.94 37.78 27.05
CA GLU A 89 15.20 38.04 28.47
C GLU A 89 16.68 38.40 28.73
N LEU A 90 17.60 37.64 28.14
CA LEU A 90 19.04 37.91 28.27
C LEU A 90 19.43 39.25 27.66
N GLU A 91 18.88 39.61 26.49
CA GLU A 91 19.10 40.91 25.86
C GLU A 91 18.64 42.07 26.77
N ARG A 92 17.46 41.94 27.41
CA ARG A 92 16.96 42.93 28.37
C ARG A 92 17.87 43.03 29.61
N ALA A 93 18.18 41.89 30.23
CA ALA A 93 19.05 41.85 31.40
C ALA A 93 20.44 42.44 31.11
N GLY A 94 20.99 42.16 29.92
CA GLY A 94 22.23 42.75 29.44
C GLY A 94 22.16 44.27 29.32
N ALA A 95 21.11 44.80 28.69
CA ALA A 95 20.92 46.25 28.56
C ALA A 95 20.74 46.96 29.91
N GLU A 96 20.05 46.33 30.86
CA GLU A 96 19.93 46.84 32.24
C GLU A 96 21.27 46.88 32.96
N LEU A 97 22.08 45.83 32.81
CA LEU A 97 23.42 45.76 33.39
C LEU A 97 24.33 46.83 32.81
N GLU A 98 24.34 47.02 31.48
CA GLU A 98 25.13 48.06 30.82
C GLU A 98 24.78 49.46 31.31
N ARG A 99 23.47 49.75 31.45
CA ARG A 99 23.00 51.01 32.04
C ARG A 99 23.49 51.18 33.48
N GLY A 100 23.37 50.14 34.31
CA GLY A 100 23.85 50.17 35.69
C GLY A 100 25.36 50.43 35.79
N ILE A 101 26.16 49.81 34.91
CA ILE A 101 27.60 50.05 34.82
C ILE A 101 27.90 51.50 34.42
N ALA A 102 27.19 52.05 33.43
CA ALA A 102 27.36 53.44 33.01
C ALA A 102 27.05 54.42 34.16
N GLU A 103 25.94 54.23 34.88
CA GLU A 103 25.58 55.05 36.04
C GLU A 103 26.62 54.97 37.17
N MET A 104 27.17 53.77 37.43
CA MET A 104 28.24 53.62 38.42
C MET A 104 29.53 54.32 38.02
N LYS A 105 29.88 54.31 36.72
CA LYS A 105 31.06 55.01 36.20
C LYS A 105 30.91 56.52 36.35
N GLU A 106 29.74 57.08 36.04
CA GLU A 106 29.44 58.51 36.22
C GLU A 106 29.52 58.94 37.69
N LYS A 107 29.02 58.12 38.62
CA LYS A 107 29.07 58.42 40.07
C LYS A 107 30.46 58.24 40.71
N ALA A 108 31.37 57.56 40.02
CA ALA A 108 32.74 57.32 40.49
C ALA A 108 33.73 58.37 39.96
N LEU A 109 33.29 59.24 39.05
CA LEU A 109 33.98 60.44 38.58
C LEU A 109 33.60 61.65 39.45
#